data_AF-A0AA35WNX3-F1
#
_entry.id   AF-A0AA35WNX3-F1
#
_cell.length_a   1.000
_cell.length_b   1.000
_cell.length_c   1.000
_cell.angle_alpha   90.00
_cell.angle_beta   90.00
_cell.angle_gamma   90.00
#
_symmetry.space_group_name_H-M   'P 1'
#
loop_
_entity.id
_entity.type
_entity.pdbx_description
1 polymer ?
#
loop_
_entity_poly.entity_id
_entity_poly.type
_entity_poly.pdbx_seq_one_letter_code
_entity_poly.pdbx_strand_id
1 'polypeptide(L)'
;MKYDILLKGGTVIDPTQKLHDRRDVAIIDGKIAAIEDDISAREATQTVFVEEKYVTPGLVDIHAHVYAGVTTWGVKADPVCTTTGVTTIVDAGSPSWATFPGFREYIAQPAQTHILTYVHISGIGLVYGPVGEMHELEYAHPEKVADTLMENRDITVGVKVRQGKSQVGDNGVEPLKLAIKAAELADTQSVMVHIGTGVPLPDVLKLMRPGDVVTPLLPRER
;
A
#
# COMPACT_ATOMS: atom_id res chain seq x y z
N MET A 1 4.90 26.19 -25.02
CA MET A 1 3.82 25.20 -25.13
C MET A 1 2.93 25.35 -23.89
N LYS A 2 1.64 25.05 -23.99
CA LYS A 2 0.67 25.16 -22.89
C LYS A 2 0.75 23.96 -21.92
N TYR A 3 1.09 22.79 -22.45
CA TYR A 3 1.21 21.53 -21.71
C TYR A 3 2.62 20.93 -21.87
N ASP A 4 3.04 20.11 -20.92
CA ASP A 4 4.32 19.39 -20.98
C ASP A 4 4.17 18.12 -21.80
N ILE A 5 3.17 17.30 -21.45
CA ILE A 5 2.85 16.03 -22.12
C ILE A 5 1.37 16.04 -22.49
N LEU A 6 1.07 15.54 -23.69
CA LEU A 6 -0.28 15.23 -24.15
C LEU A 6 -0.35 13.75 -24.54
N LEU A 7 -1.24 12.99 -23.91
CA LEU A 7 -1.67 11.68 -24.37
C LEU A 7 -2.89 11.88 -25.28
N LYS A 8 -2.75 11.57 -26.57
CA LYS A 8 -3.76 11.89 -27.58
C LYS A 8 -4.45 10.64 -28.14
N GLY A 9 -5.78 10.68 -28.20
CA GLY A 9 -6.62 9.72 -28.92
C GLY A 9 -6.91 8.40 -28.19
N GLY A 10 -6.61 8.31 -26.91
CA GLY A 10 -6.78 7.07 -26.12
C GLY A 10 -8.18 6.88 -25.58
N THR A 11 -8.53 5.64 -25.23
CA THR A 11 -9.74 5.35 -24.45
C THR A 11 -9.42 5.56 -22.97
N VAL A 12 -9.88 6.68 -22.41
CA VAL A 12 -9.65 7.02 -21.00
C VAL A 12 -10.69 6.31 -20.14
N ILE A 13 -10.24 5.58 -19.12
CA ILE A 13 -11.08 4.93 -18.12
C ILE A 13 -10.81 5.58 -16.77
N ASP A 14 -11.77 6.31 -16.22
CA ASP A 14 -11.73 6.85 -14.85
C ASP A 14 -13.05 6.53 -14.12
N PRO A 15 -13.05 5.50 -13.26
CA PRO A 15 -14.24 5.11 -12.50
C PRO A 15 -14.77 6.21 -11.57
N THR A 16 -13.91 7.10 -11.06
CA THR A 16 -14.31 8.18 -10.14
C THR A 16 -15.21 9.21 -10.83
N GLN A 17 -15.01 9.37 -12.14
CA GLN A 17 -15.79 10.26 -13.00
C GLN A 17 -16.80 9.51 -13.88
N LYS A 18 -16.89 8.17 -13.74
CA LYS A 18 -17.65 7.28 -14.63
C LYS A 18 -17.29 7.46 -16.12
N LEU A 19 -16.03 7.79 -16.39
CA LEU A 19 -15.51 8.01 -17.73
C LEU A 19 -15.03 6.69 -18.31
N HIS A 20 -15.52 6.37 -19.50
CA HIS A 20 -15.03 5.29 -20.35
C HIS A 20 -15.27 5.71 -21.81
N ASP A 21 -14.42 6.59 -22.31
CA ASP A 21 -14.62 7.22 -23.62
C ASP A 21 -13.28 7.66 -24.22
N ARG A 22 -13.26 7.96 -25.52
CA ARG A 22 -12.10 8.49 -26.21
C ARG A 22 -11.86 9.94 -25.77
N ARG A 23 -10.70 10.21 -25.17
CA ARG A 23 -10.30 11.53 -24.68
C ARG A 23 -8.79 11.74 -24.86
N ASP A 24 -8.41 13.00 -24.80
CA ASP A 24 -7.04 13.47 -24.71
C ASP A 24 -6.73 13.88 -23.26
N VAL A 25 -5.56 13.51 -22.74
CA VAL A 25 -5.12 13.82 -21.37
C VAL A 25 -3.86 14.69 -21.43
N ALA A 26 -3.97 15.92 -20.93
CA ALA A 26 -2.86 16.87 -20.88
C ALA A 26 -2.28 16.98 -19.47
N ILE A 27 -0.95 17.09 -19.38
CA ILE A 27 -0.18 17.09 -18.12
C ILE A 27 0.69 18.36 -18.05
N ILE A 28 0.70 19.00 -16.88
CA ILE A 28 1.59 20.13 -16.52
C ILE A 28 2.23 19.83 -15.17
N ASP A 29 3.55 19.96 -15.05
CA ASP A 29 4.31 19.77 -13.80
C ASP A 29 3.94 18.45 -13.08
N GLY A 30 3.80 17.37 -13.86
CA GLY A 30 3.46 16.03 -13.36
C GLY A 30 2.01 15.85 -12.89
N LYS A 31 1.13 16.83 -13.11
CA LYS A 31 -0.29 16.77 -12.73
C LYS A 31 -1.19 16.81 -13.97
N ILE A 32 -2.33 16.13 -13.90
CA ILE A 32 -3.36 16.19 -14.94
C ILE A 32 -3.93 17.61 -14.97
N ALA A 33 -3.79 18.28 -16.12
CA ALA A 33 -4.25 19.66 -16.34
C ALA A 33 -5.58 19.72 -17.07
N ALA A 34 -5.85 18.76 -17.97
CA ALA A 34 -7.11 18.68 -18.72
C ALA A 34 -7.39 17.24 -19.19
N ILE A 35 -8.67 16.91 -19.31
CA ILE A 35 -9.19 15.69 -19.96
C ILE A 35 -10.31 16.15 -20.90
N GLU A 36 -10.08 16.14 -22.20
CA GLU A 36 -10.98 16.76 -23.20
C GLU A 36 -11.16 15.87 -24.43
N ASP A 37 -12.14 16.18 -25.30
CA ASP A 37 -12.41 15.39 -26.50
C ASP A 37 -11.29 15.47 -27.55
N ASP A 38 -10.71 16.65 -27.73
CA ASP A 38 -9.64 16.92 -28.70
C ASP A 38 -8.78 18.11 -28.25
N ILE A 39 -7.49 17.86 -28.03
CA ILE A 39 -6.49 18.89 -27.71
C ILE A 39 -5.50 18.98 -28.87
N SER A 40 -5.17 20.20 -29.29
CA SER A 40 -4.20 20.38 -30.37
C SER A 40 -2.82 19.86 -29.95
N ALA A 41 -2.19 19.01 -30.77
CA ALA A 41 -0.82 18.54 -30.53
C ALA A 41 0.21 19.70 -30.48
N ARG A 42 -0.15 20.87 -31.01
CA ARG A 42 0.68 22.08 -30.95
C ARG A 42 0.66 22.75 -29.57
N GLU A 43 -0.24 22.35 -28.68
CA GLU A 43 -0.32 22.89 -27.33
C GLU A 43 0.63 22.19 -26.36
N ALA A 44 1.22 21.03 -26.69
CA ALA A 44 2.04 20.24 -25.77
C ALA A 44 3.50 20.04 -26.24
N THR A 45 4.47 20.22 -25.34
CA THR A 45 5.91 20.03 -25.61
C THR A 45 6.20 18.64 -26.16
N GLN A 46 5.56 17.61 -25.58
CA GLN A 46 5.60 16.24 -26.07
C GLN A 46 4.17 15.74 -26.29
N THR A 47 3.90 15.17 -27.46
CA THR A 47 2.64 14.46 -27.73
C THR A 47 2.93 12.98 -27.93
N VAL A 48 2.17 12.14 -27.23
CA VAL A 48 2.18 10.68 -27.37
C VAL A 48 0.82 10.26 -27.89
N PHE A 49 0.80 9.70 -29.10
CA PHE A 49 -0.39 9.15 -29.74
C PHE A 49 -0.66 7.75 -29.17
N VAL A 50 -1.84 7.56 -28.60
CA VAL A 50 -2.25 6.37 -27.85
C VAL A 50 -3.57 5.78 -28.37
N GLU A 51 -3.83 5.93 -29.67
CA GLU A 51 -5.00 5.33 -30.32
C GLU A 51 -5.06 3.82 -30.10
N GLU A 52 -6.27 3.31 -29.91
CA GLU A 52 -6.54 1.89 -29.62
C GLU A 52 -5.86 1.38 -28.33
N LYS A 53 -5.35 2.28 -27.49
CA LYS A 53 -4.85 1.98 -26.13
C LYS A 53 -5.81 2.48 -25.08
N TYR A 54 -5.75 1.85 -23.92
CA TYR A 54 -6.38 2.35 -22.71
C TYR A 54 -5.45 3.29 -21.97
N VAL A 55 -6.01 4.39 -21.46
CA VAL A 55 -5.36 5.30 -20.53
C VAL A 55 -6.14 5.21 -19.21
N THR A 56 -5.48 4.75 -18.16
CA THR A 56 -6.09 4.53 -16.85
C THR A 56 -5.38 5.39 -15.80
N PRO A 57 -6.00 5.64 -14.63
CA PRO A 57 -5.24 5.97 -13.44
C PRO A 57 -4.11 4.97 -13.26
N GLY A 58 -2.97 5.45 -12.77
CA GLY A 58 -1.86 4.58 -12.43
C GLY A 58 -2.32 3.51 -11.43
N LEU A 59 -1.88 2.26 -11.63
CA LEU A 59 -2.36 1.17 -10.79
C LEU A 59 -1.81 1.31 -9.37
N VAL A 60 -2.63 0.90 -8.40
CA VAL A 60 -2.28 0.86 -6.97
C VAL A 60 -2.24 -0.59 -6.52
N ASP A 61 -1.06 -1.07 -6.16
CA ASP A 61 -0.91 -2.38 -5.51
C ASP A 61 -0.99 -2.21 -4.00
N ILE A 62 -2.08 -2.69 -3.40
CA ILE A 62 -2.36 -2.51 -1.98
C ILE A 62 -1.63 -3.50 -1.06
N HIS A 63 -0.90 -4.47 -1.60
CA HIS A 63 -0.23 -5.47 -0.79
C HIS A 63 1.08 -5.97 -1.42
N ALA A 64 2.19 -5.37 -1.00
CA ALA A 64 3.52 -5.86 -1.31
C ALA A 64 4.45 -5.83 -0.09
N HIS A 65 5.65 -6.37 -0.23
CA HIS A 65 6.72 -6.24 0.76
C HIS A 65 7.93 -5.61 0.09
N VAL A 66 8.17 -4.31 0.34
CA VAL A 66 9.19 -3.53 -0.37
C VAL A 66 10.34 -3.06 0.51
N TYR A 67 10.41 -3.53 1.76
CA TYR A 67 11.52 -3.22 2.66
C TYR A 67 12.77 -4.09 2.37
N ALA A 68 13.32 -3.91 1.17
CA ALA A 68 14.42 -4.67 0.61
C ALA A 68 15.70 -4.56 1.46
N GLY A 69 16.39 -5.69 1.63
CA GLY A 69 17.66 -5.76 2.35
C GLY A 69 17.56 -5.73 3.88
N VAL A 70 16.39 -5.44 4.44
CA VAL A 70 16.13 -5.44 5.90
C VAL A 70 15.20 -6.56 6.31
N THR A 71 14.16 -6.85 5.50
CA THR A 71 13.15 -7.87 5.82
C THR A 71 13.30 -9.11 4.96
N THR A 72 12.81 -10.24 5.47
CA THR A 72 12.96 -11.56 4.82
C THR A 72 12.31 -11.62 3.42
N TRP A 73 11.23 -10.87 3.20
CA TRP A 73 10.46 -10.90 1.95
C TRP A 73 10.59 -9.61 1.11
N GLY A 74 11.37 -8.63 1.58
CA GLY A 74 11.45 -7.32 0.96
C GLY A 74 12.08 -7.36 -0.44
N VAL A 75 11.40 -6.76 -1.43
CA VAL A 75 11.91 -6.56 -2.80
C VAL A 75 12.02 -5.08 -3.14
N LYS A 76 12.82 -4.74 -4.16
CA LYS A 76 12.86 -3.35 -4.65
C LYS A 76 11.59 -3.04 -5.44
N ALA A 77 10.92 -1.92 -5.13
CA ALA A 77 9.68 -1.52 -5.78
C ALA A 77 9.87 -1.14 -7.26
N ASP A 78 10.81 -0.22 -7.54
CA ASP A 78 10.95 0.42 -8.85
C ASP A 78 11.13 -0.56 -10.03
N PRO A 79 11.98 -1.61 -9.95
CA PRO A 79 12.12 -2.56 -11.06
C PRO A 79 10.81 -3.29 -11.43
N VAL A 80 9.93 -3.50 -10.46
CA VAL A 80 8.64 -4.18 -10.65
C VAL A 80 7.58 -3.18 -11.12
N CYS A 81 7.47 -2.05 -10.44
CA CYS A 81 6.35 -1.12 -10.65
C CYS A 81 6.44 -0.41 -12.02
N THR A 82 7.63 0.05 -12.40
CA THR A 82 7.87 0.75 -13.66
C THR A 82 7.55 -0.08 -14.91
N THR A 83 7.53 -1.41 -14.80
CA THR A 83 7.26 -2.33 -15.92
C THR A 83 5.86 -2.94 -15.92
N THR A 84 5.07 -2.69 -14.86
CA THR A 84 3.74 -3.32 -14.66
C THR A 84 2.59 -2.34 -14.66
N GLY A 85 2.86 -1.03 -14.81
CA GLY A 85 1.85 0.03 -14.75
C GLY A 85 1.42 0.40 -13.33
N VAL A 86 2.03 -0.23 -12.31
CA VAL A 86 1.88 0.16 -10.91
C VAL A 86 2.65 1.45 -10.67
N THR A 87 1.96 2.45 -10.17
CA THR A 87 2.54 3.77 -9.86
C THR A 87 2.60 4.01 -8.36
N THR A 88 1.71 3.38 -7.60
CA THR A 88 1.68 3.43 -6.14
C THR A 88 1.67 2.01 -5.58
N ILE A 89 2.49 1.76 -4.56
CA ILE A 89 2.57 0.48 -3.86
C ILE A 89 2.39 0.70 -2.37
N VAL A 90 1.65 -0.19 -1.72
CA VAL A 90 1.43 -0.18 -0.29
C VAL A 90 2.17 -1.37 0.33
N ASP A 91 3.23 -1.08 1.08
CA ASP A 91 3.94 -2.06 1.87
C ASP A 91 3.03 -2.59 2.99
N ALA A 92 2.85 -3.91 3.03
CA ALA A 92 1.93 -4.59 3.91
C ALA A 92 2.58 -4.93 5.27
N GLY A 93 3.12 -3.92 5.95
CA GLY A 93 3.64 -4.05 7.31
C GLY A 93 4.99 -4.71 7.41
N SER A 94 5.88 -4.46 6.46
CA SER A 94 7.29 -4.84 6.58
C SER A 94 7.99 -4.05 7.70
N PRO A 95 7.83 -2.71 7.81
CA PRO A 95 8.41 -1.95 8.92
C PRO A 95 7.54 -1.99 10.18
N SER A 96 8.19 -1.88 11.34
CA SER A 96 7.58 -1.60 12.64
C SER A 96 7.89 -0.17 13.07
N TRP A 97 7.37 0.27 14.22
CA TRP A 97 7.79 1.54 14.84
C TRP A 97 9.32 1.68 14.98
N ALA A 98 10.03 0.57 15.23
CA ALA A 98 11.47 0.58 15.47
C ALA A 98 12.28 0.65 14.16
N THR A 99 11.78 0.06 13.07
CA THR A 99 12.47 0.02 11.77
C THR A 99 11.93 1.03 10.77
N PHE A 100 10.84 1.74 11.10
CA PHE A 100 10.23 2.73 10.23
C PHE A 100 11.18 3.83 9.74
N PRO A 101 12.07 4.42 10.56
CA PRO A 101 13.00 5.44 10.07
C PRO A 101 13.84 4.95 8.89
N GLY A 102 14.33 3.71 8.97
CA GLY A 102 15.11 3.10 7.89
C GLY A 102 14.27 2.78 6.66
N PHE A 103 12.99 2.41 6.83
CA PHE A 103 12.07 2.25 5.70
C PHE A 103 11.86 3.59 4.98
N ARG A 104 11.61 4.66 5.74
CA ARG A 104 11.39 5.99 5.18
C ARG A 104 12.62 6.48 4.41
N GLU A 105 13.79 6.45 5.04
CA GLU A 105 15.03 7.01 4.47
C GLU A 105 15.57 6.19 3.30
N TYR A 106 15.58 4.85 3.41
CA TYR A 106 16.28 4.00 2.43
C TYR A 106 15.36 3.36 1.39
N ILE A 107 14.05 3.35 1.62
CA ILE A 107 13.08 2.70 0.72
C ILE A 107 12.13 3.72 0.13
N ALA A 108 11.35 4.42 0.97
CA ALA A 108 10.26 5.27 0.48
C ALA A 108 10.74 6.56 -0.19
N GLN A 109 11.65 7.31 0.45
CA GLN A 109 12.15 8.58 -0.07
C GLN A 109 12.91 8.50 -1.40
N PRO A 110 13.82 7.52 -1.63
CA PRO A 110 14.56 7.45 -2.89
C PRO A 110 13.80 6.78 -4.03
N ALA A 111 12.61 6.23 -3.78
CA ALA A 111 11.83 5.51 -4.79
C ALA A 111 11.22 6.47 -5.83
N GLN A 112 11.20 6.01 -7.09
CA GLN A 112 10.38 6.66 -8.12
C GLN A 112 8.91 6.27 -7.99
N THR A 113 8.65 5.04 -7.60
CA THR A 113 7.32 4.54 -7.24
C THR A 113 6.81 5.28 -6.01
N HIS A 114 5.55 5.66 -5.98
CA HIS A 114 4.94 6.21 -4.78
C HIS A 114 4.73 5.11 -3.74
N ILE A 115 5.46 5.16 -2.63
CA ILE A 115 5.42 4.13 -1.59
C ILE A 115 4.62 4.60 -0.39
N LEU A 116 3.58 3.84 -0.05
CA LEU A 116 2.84 3.92 1.21
C LEU A 116 3.11 2.66 2.04
N THR A 117 2.78 2.68 3.32
CA THR A 117 2.98 1.50 4.19
C THR A 117 1.98 1.40 5.33
N TYR A 118 1.65 0.17 5.69
CA TYR A 118 1.12 -0.12 7.03
C TYR A 118 2.27 -0.28 8.01
N VAL A 119 2.11 0.16 9.26
CA VAL A 119 3.09 -0.08 10.33
C VAL A 119 2.73 -1.37 11.05
N HIS A 120 3.66 -2.32 11.17
CA HIS A 120 3.41 -3.58 11.84
C HIS A 120 3.23 -3.40 13.36
N ILE A 121 2.28 -4.11 13.96
CA ILE A 121 2.05 -4.08 15.42
C ILE A 121 3.26 -4.61 16.21
N SER A 122 3.91 -5.65 15.69
CA SER A 122 5.17 -6.17 16.22
C SER A 122 6.32 -5.18 16.04
N GLY A 123 7.08 -4.93 17.10
CA GLY A 123 8.29 -4.10 17.11
C GLY A 123 9.42 -4.61 16.24
N ILE A 124 9.43 -5.89 15.84
CA ILE A 124 10.42 -6.43 14.90
C ILE A 124 9.96 -6.39 13.43
N GLY A 125 8.70 -6.03 13.17
CA GLY A 125 8.11 -6.05 11.83
C GLY A 125 8.32 -7.41 11.16
N LEU A 126 8.77 -7.41 9.91
CA LEU A 126 9.05 -8.62 9.13
C LEU A 126 10.55 -8.91 8.93
N VAL A 127 11.40 -8.45 9.85
CA VAL A 127 12.85 -8.65 9.76
C VAL A 127 13.20 -10.14 9.62
N TYR A 128 12.62 -10.98 10.48
CA TYR A 128 12.91 -12.41 10.52
C TYR A 128 11.66 -13.25 10.26
N GLY A 129 11.60 -13.91 9.10
CA GLY A 129 10.44 -14.69 8.68
C GLY A 129 10.31 -16.13 9.19
N PRO A 130 11.39 -16.86 9.54
CA PRO A 130 11.27 -18.25 10.01
C PRO A 130 10.51 -18.42 11.33
N VAL A 131 10.47 -17.38 12.18
CA VAL A 131 9.73 -17.37 13.45
C VAL A 131 8.66 -16.29 13.37
N GLY A 132 7.48 -16.56 13.94
CA GLY A 132 6.38 -15.62 13.95
C GLY A 132 6.70 -14.40 14.81
N GLU A 133 6.48 -13.23 14.24
CA GLU A 133 6.74 -11.92 14.84
C GLU A 133 5.79 -11.57 15.99
N MET A 134 4.74 -12.38 16.18
CA MET A 134 3.74 -12.25 17.24
C MET A 134 3.68 -13.49 18.14
N HIS A 135 4.73 -14.31 18.20
CA HIS A 135 4.87 -15.35 19.23
C HIS A 135 5.09 -14.71 20.61
N GLU A 136 5.92 -13.67 20.66
CA GLU A 136 6.19 -12.89 21.87
C GLU A 136 5.37 -11.60 21.86
N LEU A 137 4.33 -11.53 22.71
CA LEU A 137 3.48 -10.34 22.80
C LEU A 137 4.21 -9.11 23.32
N GLU A 138 5.37 -9.27 23.97
CA GLU A 138 6.22 -8.14 24.39
C GLU A 138 6.72 -7.30 23.22
N TYR A 139 6.74 -7.83 22.00
CA TYR A 139 7.05 -7.03 20.81
C TYR A 139 5.92 -6.09 20.41
N ALA A 140 4.67 -6.32 20.85
CA ALA A 140 3.56 -5.45 20.49
C ALA A 140 3.52 -4.19 21.35
N HIS A 141 3.70 -3.04 20.70
CA HIS A 141 3.68 -1.72 21.35
C HIS A 141 2.67 -0.79 20.69
N PRO A 142 1.37 -0.87 21.04
CA PRO A 142 0.33 -0.07 20.42
C PRO A 142 0.59 1.43 20.45
N GLU A 143 1.11 1.94 21.56
CA GLU A 143 1.40 3.37 21.77
C GLU A 143 2.50 3.85 20.80
N LYS A 144 3.61 3.11 20.69
CA LYS A 144 4.71 3.47 19.78
C LYS A 144 4.31 3.38 18.31
N VAL A 145 3.48 2.39 17.97
CA VAL A 145 2.91 2.26 16.63
C VAL A 145 2.01 3.46 16.34
N ALA A 146 1.19 3.87 17.31
CA ALA A 146 0.33 5.04 17.14
C ALA A 146 1.12 6.33 16.93
N ASP A 147 2.16 6.56 17.73
CA ASP A 147 3.08 7.70 17.58
C ASP A 147 3.71 7.70 16.18
N THR A 148 4.21 6.55 15.72
CA THR A 148 4.79 6.41 14.37
C THR A 148 3.81 6.79 13.28
N LEU A 149 2.55 6.35 13.38
CA LEU A 149 1.50 6.70 12.42
C LEU A 149 1.21 8.21 12.42
N MET A 150 1.08 8.81 13.60
CA MET A 150 0.76 10.23 13.73
C MET A 150 1.89 11.13 13.21
N GLU A 151 3.14 10.74 13.44
CA GLU A 151 4.33 11.46 12.98
C GLU A 151 4.62 11.30 11.47
N ASN A 152 4.03 10.29 10.83
CA ASN A 152 4.33 9.92 9.44
C ASN A 152 3.08 9.74 8.58
N ARG A 153 2.06 10.58 8.80
CA ARG A 153 0.78 10.54 8.07
C ARG A 153 0.90 10.73 6.56
N ASP A 154 2.04 11.23 6.08
CA ASP A 154 2.32 11.42 4.66
C ASP A 154 2.53 10.11 3.89
N ILE A 155 3.00 9.04 4.57
CA ILE A 155 3.25 7.74 3.92
C ILE A 155 2.65 6.54 4.66
N THR A 156 2.11 6.73 5.87
CA THR A 156 1.47 5.65 6.63
C THR A 156 -0.04 5.61 6.40
N VAL A 157 -0.58 4.40 6.19
CA VAL A 157 -2.01 4.20 5.88
C VAL A 157 -2.76 3.37 6.91
N GLY A 158 -2.08 2.83 7.94
CA GLY A 158 -2.73 2.02 8.97
C GLY A 158 -1.79 1.07 9.70
N VAL A 159 -2.37 0.14 10.47
CA VAL A 159 -1.64 -0.89 11.23
C VAL A 159 -1.71 -2.24 10.53
N LYS A 160 -0.60 -2.98 10.46
CA LYS A 160 -0.57 -4.36 9.97
C LYS A 160 -0.50 -5.35 11.14
N VAL A 161 -1.24 -6.45 10.99
CA VAL A 161 -1.03 -7.67 11.77
C VAL A 161 -1.19 -8.91 10.89
N ARG A 162 -0.53 -10.03 11.25
CA ARG A 162 -0.72 -11.33 10.61
C ARG A 162 -1.29 -12.35 11.60
N GLN A 163 -2.48 -12.86 11.27
CA GLN A 163 -3.30 -13.76 12.07
C GLN A 163 -3.27 -15.18 11.50
N GLY A 164 -2.12 -15.83 11.62
CA GLY A 164 -1.95 -17.26 11.34
C GLY A 164 -1.17 -17.92 12.46
N LYS A 165 -1.36 -19.22 12.70
CA LYS A 165 -0.70 -19.93 13.81
C LYS A 165 0.83 -19.85 13.74
N SER A 166 1.41 -19.84 12.54
CA SER A 166 2.85 -19.65 12.40
C SER A 166 3.32 -18.23 12.76
N GLN A 167 2.46 -17.21 12.69
CA GLN A 167 2.78 -15.82 13.04
C GLN A 167 2.50 -15.51 14.51
N VAL A 168 1.41 -16.05 15.07
CA VAL A 168 0.93 -15.69 16.42
C VAL A 168 1.20 -16.72 17.50
N GLY A 169 1.67 -17.93 17.14
CA GLY A 169 1.83 -19.02 18.09
C GLY A 169 0.49 -19.40 18.72
N ASP A 170 0.44 -19.36 20.06
CA ASP A 170 -0.76 -19.66 20.85
C ASP A 170 -1.52 -18.40 21.31
N ASN A 171 -1.15 -17.21 20.83
CA ASN A 171 -1.75 -15.93 21.24
C ASN A 171 -3.13 -15.65 20.61
N GLY A 172 -3.62 -16.53 19.73
CA GLY A 172 -4.94 -16.41 19.12
C GLY A 172 -5.18 -15.05 18.45
N VAL A 173 -6.23 -14.34 18.87
CA VAL A 173 -6.60 -13.03 18.31
C VAL A 173 -6.00 -11.83 19.05
N GLU A 174 -5.19 -12.05 20.09
CA GLU A 174 -4.64 -10.97 20.91
C GLU A 174 -3.80 -9.96 20.10
N PRO A 175 -2.94 -10.37 19.14
CA PRO A 175 -2.22 -9.43 18.28
C PRO A 175 -3.13 -8.47 17.50
N LEU A 176 -4.31 -8.92 17.08
CA LEU A 176 -5.27 -8.08 16.36
C LEU A 176 -5.92 -7.06 17.30
N LYS A 177 -6.26 -7.43 18.52
CA LYS A 177 -6.79 -6.45 19.49
C LYS A 177 -5.77 -5.34 19.76
N LEU A 178 -4.49 -5.69 19.86
CA LEU A 178 -3.40 -4.73 20.03
C LEU A 178 -3.22 -3.84 18.79
N ALA A 179 -3.36 -4.40 17.59
CA ALA A 179 -3.34 -3.63 16.34
C ALA A 179 -4.52 -2.65 16.25
N ILE A 180 -5.72 -3.08 16.65
CA ILE A 180 -6.92 -2.23 16.73
C ILE A 180 -6.71 -1.11 17.74
N LYS A 181 -6.18 -1.42 18.93
CA LYS A 181 -5.85 -0.41 19.94
C LYS A 181 -4.88 0.64 19.39
N ALA A 182 -3.83 0.22 18.66
CA ALA A 182 -2.87 1.13 18.05
C ALA A 182 -3.54 2.06 17.02
N ALA A 183 -4.44 1.50 16.19
CA ALA A 183 -5.20 2.27 15.21
C ALA A 183 -6.13 3.31 15.88
N GLU A 184 -6.80 2.93 16.98
CA GLU A 184 -7.65 3.84 17.77
C GLU A 184 -6.85 4.98 18.40
N LEU A 185 -5.68 4.68 18.98
CA LEU A 185 -4.79 5.68 19.56
C LEU A 185 -4.28 6.68 18.52
N ALA A 186 -4.06 6.24 17.27
CA ALA A 186 -3.62 7.09 16.17
C ALA A 186 -4.74 7.81 15.43
N ASP A 187 -6.01 7.62 15.84
CA ASP A 187 -7.19 8.11 15.11
C ASP A 187 -7.13 7.70 13.63
N THR A 188 -6.86 6.42 13.37
CA THR A 188 -6.95 5.80 12.05
C THR A 188 -7.89 4.60 12.07
N GLN A 189 -8.66 4.45 11.01
CA GLN A 189 -9.64 3.37 10.88
C GLN A 189 -9.10 2.15 10.12
N SER A 190 -7.81 2.13 9.80
CA SER A 190 -7.25 1.16 8.88
C SER A 190 -6.35 0.15 9.60
N VAL A 191 -6.87 -1.05 9.81
CA VAL A 191 -6.07 -2.24 10.16
C VAL A 191 -6.10 -3.22 9.00
N MET A 192 -4.93 -3.61 8.50
CA MET A 192 -4.82 -4.69 7.52
C MET A 192 -4.42 -6.00 8.19
N VAL A 193 -5.31 -6.98 8.13
CA VAL A 193 -5.14 -8.30 8.74
C VAL A 193 -4.78 -9.33 7.68
N HIS A 194 -3.62 -9.98 7.87
CA HIS A 194 -3.32 -11.19 7.12
C HIS A 194 -4.05 -12.38 7.77
N ILE A 195 -4.82 -13.17 7.04
CA ILE A 195 -5.46 -14.39 7.56
C ILE A 195 -4.66 -15.63 7.16
N GLY A 196 -4.34 -16.46 8.13
CA GLY A 196 -3.62 -17.72 7.94
C GLY A 196 -4.32 -18.89 8.63
N THR A 197 -3.81 -20.10 8.41
CA THR A 197 -4.35 -21.29 9.07
C THR A 197 -4.10 -21.25 10.59
N GLY A 198 -5.03 -21.82 11.35
CA GLY A 198 -4.89 -22.03 12.79
C GLY A 198 -5.44 -20.92 13.71
N VAL A 199 -5.79 -19.75 13.17
CA VAL A 199 -6.68 -18.78 13.86
C VAL A 199 -8.05 -18.83 13.17
N PRO A 200 -9.16 -19.11 13.88
CA PRO A 200 -10.48 -19.19 13.24
C PRO A 200 -10.89 -17.86 12.60
N LEU A 201 -11.19 -17.89 11.29
CA LEU A 201 -11.63 -16.71 10.55
C LEU A 201 -12.83 -15.99 11.20
N PRO A 202 -13.88 -16.67 11.72
CA PRO A 202 -14.97 -15.99 12.41
C PRO A 202 -14.52 -15.15 13.62
N ASP A 203 -13.46 -15.56 14.32
CA ASP A 203 -12.96 -14.83 15.49
C ASP A 203 -12.16 -13.60 15.08
N VAL A 204 -11.49 -13.64 13.93
CA VAL A 204 -10.88 -12.46 13.31
C VAL A 204 -11.97 -11.49 12.85
N LEU A 205 -12.94 -11.98 12.06
CA LEU A 205 -13.98 -11.13 11.45
C LEU A 205 -14.88 -10.43 12.47
N LYS A 206 -15.16 -11.05 13.63
CA LYS A 206 -15.92 -10.42 14.73
C LYS A 206 -15.26 -9.16 15.29
N LEU A 207 -13.94 -9.03 15.16
CA LEU A 207 -13.18 -7.89 15.66
C LEU A 207 -13.00 -6.80 14.59
N MET A 208 -13.28 -7.10 13.33
CA MET A 208 -13.06 -6.15 12.24
C MET A 208 -14.12 -5.05 12.23
N ARG A 209 -13.70 -3.86 11.84
CA ARG A 209 -14.50 -2.63 11.81
C ARG A 209 -14.62 -2.13 10.36
N PRO A 210 -15.59 -1.24 10.07
CA PRO A 210 -15.63 -0.56 8.79
C PRO A 210 -14.29 0.12 8.49
N GLY A 211 -13.72 -0.13 7.31
CA GLY A 211 -12.42 0.40 6.90
C GLY A 211 -11.25 -0.58 7.07
N ASP A 212 -11.38 -1.61 7.90
CA ASP A 212 -10.35 -2.63 8.05
C ASP A 212 -10.26 -3.54 6.79
N VAL A 213 -9.05 -4.01 6.48
CA VAL A 213 -8.73 -4.75 5.26
C VAL A 213 -8.33 -6.18 5.60
N VAL A 214 -8.93 -7.17 4.93
CA VAL A 214 -8.60 -8.60 5.07
C VAL A 214 -7.83 -9.09 3.85
N THR A 215 -6.71 -9.77 4.08
CA THR A 215 -5.85 -10.32 3.02
C THR A 215 -5.18 -11.62 3.48
N PRO A 216 -4.78 -12.54 2.60
CA PRO A 216 -5.50 -12.87 1.38
C PRO A 216 -6.92 -13.38 1.74
N LEU A 217 -7.97 -12.91 1.07
CA LEU A 217 -9.33 -13.36 1.35
C LEU A 217 -9.62 -14.77 0.79
N LEU A 218 -9.01 -15.10 -0.36
CA LEU A 218 -9.14 -16.40 -0.98
C LEU A 218 -7.93 -17.27 -0.60
N PRO A 219 -8.15 -18.55 -0.21
CA PRO A 219 -7.04 -19.48 -0.01
C PRO A 219 -6.23 -19.57 -1.31
N ARG A 220 -4.91 -19.66 -1.20
CA ARG A 220 -4.11 -20.17 -2.31
C ARG A 220 -4.51 -21.64 -2.47
N GLU A 221 -5.26 -21.97 -3.52
CA GLU A 221 -5.33 -23.35 -3.99
C GLU A 221 -3.89 -23.81 -4.20
N ARG A 222 -3.48 -24.84 -3.45
CA ARG A 222 -2.20 -25.52 -3.62
C ARG A 222 -2.48 -26.87 -4.26
#